data_AF-A0A933ELE5-F1
#
_entry.id   AF-A0A933ELE5-F1
#
_cell.length_a   1.000
_cell.length_b   1.000
_cell.length_c   1.000
_cell.angle_alpha   90.00
_cell.angle_beta   90.00
_cell.angle_gamma   90.00
#
_symmetry.space_group_name_H-M   'P 1'
#
loop_
_entity.id
_entity.type
_entity.pdbx_description
1 polymer ?
#
loop_
_entity_poly.entity_id
_entity_poly.type
_entity_poly.pdbx_seq_one_letter_code
_entity_poly.pdbx_strand_id
1 'polypeptide(L)'
;MEANKYKISTHLSIRDAVKKMDEGGISFCVCVDDEDKVIGVFTDGDFRRAVHHGIQLDENIVKIINRDFIFVQKDYDKEDVETIFTDTIVSRIPVLDDGCLLDILSAEEFHGPGKSKKRRILDIPVVIMAGGKGTRLDPFTRILPKPLIPLGNDPVIKVIMDEFHKFGMDNFYISLNDKEKMVMAYFHDHELGYKINYIREDEPLGTAGALKFLDGKVKGTFFVSNCDIIIRTDYGAFYDFHKNGGYALTMVGSMRQYTIPYGVCEADSRGVLKAIQEKPQYDFLVNTGMYLLEPVVAQLIPECARYNMTDLIRKAQHNGLKVGIFPVSEKSWIDVGQLSEYKEIINKLSF
;
A
#
# COMPACT_ATOMS: atom_id res chain seq x y z
N MET A 1 -15.81 9.28 -24.42
CA MET A 1 -15.79 10.22 -23.27
C MET A 1 -15.18 9.59 -22.02
N GLU A 2 -15.09 8.25 -21.92
CA GLU A 2 -14.39 7.56 -20.82
C GLU A 2 -12.86 7.48 -20.95
N ALA A 3 -12.31 7.37 -22.17
CA ALA A 3 -10.86 7.23 -22.37
C ALA A 3 -10.03 8.42 -21.86
N ASN A 4 -10.61 9.63 -21.86
CA ASN A 4 -9.91 10.86 -21.44
C ASN A 4 -9.49 10.83 -19.96
N LYS A 5 -10.15 10.04 -19.10
CA LYS A 5 -9.76 9.91 -17.68
C LYS A 5 -8.36 9.28 -17.52
N TYR A 6 -7.93 8.49 -18.51
CA TYR A 6 -6.65 7.80 -18.52
C TYR A 6 -5.51 8.60 -19.17
N LYS A 7 -5.80 9.67 -19.92
CA LYS A 7 -4.77 10.45 -20.61
C LYS A 7 -3.95 11.30 -19.64
N ILE A 8 -2.62 11.25 -19.73
CA ILE A 8 -1.69 12.16 -19.03
C ILE A 8 -0.81 12.87 -20.05
N SER A 9 -0.52 14.16 -19.84
CA SER A 9 0.37 14.91 -20.74
C SER A 9 1.85 14.62 -20.44
N THR A 10 2.68 14.66 -21.48
CA THR A 10 4.15 14.68 -21.40
C THR A 10 4.73 15.74 -20.47
N HIS A 11 3.99 16.83 -20.19
CA HIS A 11 4.48 17.94 -19.37
C HIS A 11 4.27 17.71 -17.86
N LEU A 12 3.58 16.64 -17.47
CA LEU A 12 3.31 16.37 -16.06
C LEU A 12 4.56 15.91 -15.31
N SER A 13 4.61 16.27 -14.03
CA SER A 13 5.52 15.64 -13.08
C SER A 13 5.06 14.22 -12.76
N ILE A 14 5.98 13.38 -12.28
CA ILE A 14 5.65 12.03 -11.78
C ILE A 14 4.59 12.12 -10.67
N ARG A 15 4.73 13.10 -9.77
CA ARG A 15 3.78 13.39 -8.70
C ARG A 15 2.37 13.64 -9.23
N ASP A 16 2.23 14.52 -10.23
CA ASP A 16 0.92 14.87 -10.78
C ASP A 16 0.28 13.69 -11.53
N ALA A 17 1.09 12.85 -12.18
CA ALA A 17 0.61 11.64 -12.82
C ALA A 17 0.05 10.64 -11.79
N VAL A 18 0.73 10.42 -10.66
CA VAL A 18 0.25 9.57 -9.56
C VAL A 18 -1.02 10.16 -8.94
N LYS A 19 -1.07 11.49 -8.76
CA LYS A 19 -2.28 12.16 -8.25
C LYS A 19 -3.49 11.97 -9.18
N LYS A 20 -3.27 12.04 -10.50
CA LYS A 20 -4.33 11.80 -11.48
C LYS A 20 -4.81 10.35 -11.47
N MET A 21 -3.91 9.38 -11.29
CA MET A 21 -4.27 7.98 -11.07
C MET A 21 -5.18 7.82 -9.85
N ASP A 22 -4.80 8.44 -8.76
CA ASP A 22 -5.54 8.46 -7.50
C ASP A 22 -6.93 9.11 -7.65
N GLU A 23 -7.03 10.26 -8.31
CA GLU A 23 -8.30 10.98 -8.58
C GLU A 23 -9.24 10.22 -9.51
N GLY A 24 -8.69 9.55 -10.52
CA GLY A 24 -9.46 8.71 -11.43
C GLY A 24 -9.87 7.36 -10.85
N GLY A 25 -9.27 6.93 -9.73
CA GLY A 25 -9.43 5.57 -9.21
C GLY A 25 -8.85 4.52 -10.17
N ILE A 26 -7.78 4.87 -10.89
CA ILE A 26 -7.18 4.07 -11.96
C ILE A 26 -5.71 3.77 -11.66
N SER A 27 -5.27 2.53 -11.91
CA SER A 27 -3.88 2.07 -11.79
C SER A 27 -3.06 2.11 -13.11
N PHE A 28 -3.61 2.78 -14.14
CA PHE A 28 -3.05 2.82 -15.50
C PHE A 28 -3.35 4.16 -16.13
N CYS A 29 -2.37 4.76 -16.81
CA CYS A 29 -2.50 5.99 -17.57
C CYS A 29 -1.79 5.86 -18.93
N VAL A 30 -2.25 6.61 -19.92
CA VAL A 30 -1.68 6.68 -21.26
C VAL A 30 -1.08 8.07 -21.44
N CYS A 31 0.22 8.13 -21.70
CA CYS A 31 0.93 9.39 -21.90
C CYS A 31 0.83 9.84 -23.36
N VAL A 32 0.36 11.08 -23.55
CA VAL A 32 0.19 11.71 -24.86
C VAL A 32 1.04 12.96 -24.98
N ASP A 33 1.51 13.24 -26.19
CA ASP A 33 2.21 14.48 -26.53
C ASP A 33 1.24 15.64 -26.85
N ASP A 34 1.79 16.75 -27.34
CA ASP A 34 1.04 17.96 -27.67
C ASP A 34 0.13 17.80 -28.91
N GLU A 35 0.35 16.74 -29.71
CA GLU A 35 -0.46 16.38 -30.88
C GLU A 35 -1.50 15.29 -30.55
N ASP A 36 -1.69 14.96 -29.27
CA ASP A 36 -2.55 13.88 -28.76
C ASP A 36 -2.11 12.46 -29.21
N LYS A 37 -0.86 12.31 -29.65
CA LYS A 37 -0.28 11.01 -30.00
C LYS A 37 0.22 10.30 -28.75
N VAL A 38 -0.07 9.01 -28.66
CA VAL A 38 0.36 8.17 -27.54
C VAL A 38 1.84 7.87 -27.65
N ILE A 39 2.60 8.19 -26.61
CA ILE A 39 4.05 7.99 -26.55
C ILE A 39 4.47 6.88 -25.57
N GLY A 40 3.56 6.44 -24.70
CA GLY A 40 3.85 5.45 -23.67
C GLY A 40 2.71 5.28 -22.67
N VAL A 41 2.87 4.33 -21.75
CA VAL A 41 1.94 4.07 -20.65
C VAL A 41 2.64 4.24 -19.31
N PHE A 42 1.86 4.54 -18.28
CA PHE A 42 2.33 4.69 -16.91
C PHE A 42 1.44 3.90 -15.96
N THR A 43 2.06 3.11 -15.09
CA THR A 43 1.39 2.23 -14.13
C THR A 43 2.00 2.34 -12.74
N ASP A 44 1.35 1.76 -11.73
CA ASP A 44 1.94 1.65 -10.39
C ASP A 44 3.29 0.93 -10.41
N GLY A 45 3.51 0.02 -11.38
CA GLY A 45 4.79 -0.67 -11.55
C GLY A 45 5.92 0.28 -11.98
N ASP A 46 5.63 1.22 -12.88
CA ASP A 46 6.57 2.25 -13.31
C ASP A 46 6.89 3.21 -12.17
N PHE A 47 5.87 3.63 -11.43
CA PHE A 47 6.04 4.45 -10.22
C PHE A 47 6.97 3.77 -9.21
N ARG A 48 6.72 2.49 -8.89
CA ARG A 48 7.57 1.73 -7.97
C ARG A 48 9.02 1.64 -8.44
N ARG A 49 9.23 1.39 -9.74
CA ARG A 49 10.58 1.37 -10.32
C ARG A 49 11.25 2.74 -10.23
N ALA A 50 10.54 3.82 -10.48
CA ALA A 50 11.08 5.18 -10.42
C ALA A 50 11.60 5.52 -9.01
N VAL A 51 10.78 5.25 -8.00
CA VAL A 51 11.16 5.45 -6.59
C VAL A 51 12.38 4.62 -6.21
N HIS A 52 12.47 3.37 -6.67
CA HIS A 52 13.62 2.51 -6.39
C HIS A 52 14.93 3.00 -7.02
N HIS A 53 14.86 3.64 -8.19
CA HIS A 53 16.02 4.23 -8.87
C HIS A 53 16.37 5.64 -8.35
N GLY A 54 15.67 6.14 -7.32
CA GLY A 54 15.95 7.45 -6.71
C GLY A 54 15.52 8.64 -7.57
N ILE A 55 14.63 8.43 -8.54
CA ILE A 55 14.06 9.50 -9.37
C ILE A 55 13.23 10.41 -8.48
N GLN A 56 13.44 11.73 -8.60
CA GLN A 56 12.67 12.71 -7.84
C GLN A 56 11.28 12.87 -8.45
N LEU A 57 10.27 13.04 -7.59
CA LEU A 57 8.87 13.00 -8.01
C LEU A 57 8.40 14.26 -8.74
N ASP A 58 9.16 15.35 -8.62
CA ASP A 58 9.00 16.58 -9.40
C ASP A 58 9.61 16.47 -10.81
N GLU A 59 10.37 15.41 -11.10
CA GLU A 59 10.86 15.16 -12.45
C GLU A 59 9.71 14.84 -13.42
N ASN A 60 9.99 15.07 -14.70
CA ASN A 60 9.04 14.85 -15.77
C ASN A 60 8.71 13.36 -15.97
N ILE A 61 7.41 13.07 -16.15
CA ILE A 61 6.88 11.71 -16.31
C ILE A 61 7.50 10.90 -17.45
N VAL A 62 7.93 11.58 -18.53
CA VAL A 62 8.53 10.94 -19.73
C VAL A 62 9.78 10.13 -19.41
N LYS A 63 10.44 10.40 -18.27
CA LYS A 63 11.60 9.61 -17.81
C LYS A 63 11.25 8.19 -17.40
N ILE A 64 9.99 7.92 -17.03
CA ILE A 64 9.59 6.65 -16.39
C ILE A 64 8.46 5.93 -17.12
N ILE A 65 7.85 6.53 -18.14
CA ILE A 65 6.83 5.85 -18.94
C ILE A 65 7.40 4.61 -19.62
N ASN A 66 6.59 3.56 -19.71
CA ASN A 66 6.91 2.43 -20.55
C ASN A 66 6.54 2.74 -22.00
N ARG A 67 7.56 2.80 -22.86
CA ARG A 67 7.39 3.00 -24.31
C ARG A 67 7.17 1.70 -25.07
N ASP A 68 7.55 0.57 -24.47
CA ASP A 68 7.34 -0.78 -25.02
C ASP A 68 6.06 -1.37 -24.38
N PHE A 69 4.92 -0.84 -24.80
CA PHE A 69 3.61 -1.21 -24.27
C PHE A 69 2.77 -1.92 -25.32
N ILE A 70 1.92 -2.83 -24.85
CA ILE A 70 1.00 -3.57 -25.71
C ILE A 70 -0.22 -2.68 -25.98
N PHE A 71 -0.59 -2.54 -27.24
CA PHE A 71 -1.78 -1.83 -27.70
C PHE A 71 -2.42 -2.56 -28.88
N VAL A 72 -3.65 -2.20 -29.20
CA VAL A 72 -4.36 -2.69 -30.39
C VAL A 72 -4.87 -1.52 -31.24
N GLN A 73 -5.04 -1.73 -32.54
CA GLN A 73 -5.60 -0.72 -33.45
C GLN A 73 -7.13 -0.74 -33.39
N LYS A 74 -7.81 0.33 -33.83
CA LYS A 74 -9.29 0.43 -33.78
C LYS A 74 -10.05 -0.76 -34.38
N ASP A 75 -9.46 -1.42 -35.39
CA ASP A 75 -10.04 -2.54 -36.12
C ASP A 75 -9.53 -3.90 -35.59
N TYR A 76 -9.31 -4.00 -34.28
CA TYR A 76 -8.75 -5.19 -33.64
C TYR A 76 -9.69 -6.41 -33.68
N ASP A 77 -9.11 -7.60 -33.71
CA ASP A 77 -9.85 -8.85 -33.48
C ASP A 77 -10.00 -9.11 -31.98
N LYS A 78 -11.17 -9.59 -31.56
CA LYS A 78 -11.45 -9.93 -30.16
C LYS A 78 -10.63 -11.14 -29.70
N GLU A 79 -10.39 -12.11 -30.58
CA GLU A 79 -9.60 -13.30 -30.24
C GLU A 79 -8.14 -12.92 -29.93
N ASP A 80 -7.58 -11.95 -30.64
CA ASP A 80 -6.24 -11.41 -30.36
C ASP A 80 -6.20 -10.75 -28.98
N VAL A 81 -7.19 -9.93 -28.64
CA VAL A 81 -7.29 -9.28 -27.33
C VAL A 81 -7.42 -10.30 -26.20
N GLU A 82 -8.24 -11.33 -26.36
CA GLU A 82 -8.37 -12.41 -25.38
C GLU A 82 -7.06 -13.16 -25.18
N THR A 83 -6.34 -13.41 -26.27
CA THR A 83 -5.01 -14.05 -26.24
C THR A 83 -4.02 -13.19 -25.49
N ILE A 84 -3.98 -11.87 -25.76
CA ILE A 84 -3.10 -10.94 -25.03
C ILE A 84 -3.40 -10.96 -23.54
N PHE A 85 -4.67 -10.88 -23.13
CA PHE A 85 -5.02 -10.92 -21.70
C PHE A 85 -4.73 -12.26 -21.02
N THR A 86 -4.74 -13.36 -21.79
CA THR A 86 -4.45 -14.70 -21.28
C THR A 86 -2.94 -14.94 -21.15
N ASP A 87 -2.16 -14.51 -22.13
CA ASP A 87 -0.73 -14.82 -22.25
C ASP A 87 0.17 -13.77 -21.59
N THR A 88 -0.37 -12.59 -21.29
CA THR A 88 0.41 -11.49 -20.71
C THR A 88 -0.16 -11.03 -19.37
N ILE A 89 0.68 -10.31 -18.61
CA ILE A 89 0.31 -9.81 -17.28
C ILE A 89 -0.46 -8.47 -17.32
N VAL A 90 -0.79 -7.95 -18.50
CA VAL A 90 -1.43 -6.64 -18.63
C VAL A 90 -2.89 -6.73 -18.19
N SER A 91 -3.37 -5.73 -17.46
CA SER A 91 -4.78 -5.65 -17.04
C SER A 91 -5.61 -4.73 -17.94
N ARG A 92 -4.94 -3.89 -18.74
CA ARG A 92 -5.56 -2.92 -19.64
C ARG A 92 -4.75 -2.79 -20.92
N ILE A 93 -5.44 -2.59 -22.03
CA ILE A 93 -4.84 -2.43 -23.36
C ILE A 93 -5.41 -1.16 -24.00
N PRO A 94 -4.58 -0.18 -24.37
CA PRO A 94 -5.00 0.97 -25.16
C PRO A 94 -5.46 0.55 -26.56
N VAL A 95 -6.59 1.09 -27.02
CA VAL A 95 -7.04 1.05 -28.40
C VAL A 95 -6.63 2.35 -29.08
N LEU A 96 -5.85 2.25 -30.14
CA LEU A 96 -5.33 3.40 -30.87
C LEU A 96 -6.02 3.54 -32.23
N ASP A 97 -6.26 4.78 -32.66
CA ASP A 97 -6.61 5.14 -34.04
C ASP A 97 -5.60 6.17 -34.53
N ASP A 98 -4.82 5.81 -35.56
CA ASP A 98 -3.71 6.62 -36.06
C ASP A 98 -2.73 7.07 -34.95
N GLY A 99 -2.54 6.26 -33.91
CA GLY A 99 -1.66 6.60 -32.77
C GLY A 99 -2.29 7.54 -31.73
N CYS A 100 -3.54 7.97 -31.90
CA CYS A 100 -4.32 8.66 -30.87
C CYS A 100 -5.10 7.64 -30.03
N LEU A 101 -5.23 7.88 -28.71
CA LEU A 101 -6.01 7.00 -27.84
C LEU A 101 -7.50 7.14 -28.13
N LEU A 102 -8.12 6.07 -28.60
CA LEU A 102 -9.55 5.96 -28.86
C LEU A 102 -10.31 5.41 -27.64
N ASP A 103 -9.81 4.28 -27.10
CA ASP A 103 -10.47 3.56 -26.00
C ASP A 103 -9.47 2.76 -25.15
N ILE A 104 -9.93 2.16 -24.06
CA ILE A 104 -9.13 1.24 -23.23
C ILE A 104 -9.94 -0.01 -22.91
N LEU A 105 -9.40 -1.16 -23.32
CA LEU A 105 -9.98 -2.45 -23.01
C LEU A 105 -9.48 -2.89 -21.63
N SER A 106 -10.37 -3.39 -20.78
CA SER A 106 -10.01 -3.99 -19.51
C SER A 106 -10.16 -5.52 -19.55
N ALA A 107 -9.24 -6.22 -18.88
CA ALA A 107 -9.34 -7.68 -18.75
C ALA A 107 -10.64 -8.12 -18.05
N GLU A 108 -11.20 -7.24 -17.19
CA GLU A 108 -12.44 -7.48 -16.44
C GLU A 108 -13.68 -7.48 -17.37
N GLU A 109 -13.69 -6.63 -18.39
CA GLU A 109 -14.76 -6.61 -19.40
C GLU A 109 -14.73 -7.86 -20.28
N PHE A 110 -13.54 -8.36 -20.63
CA PHE A 110 -13.39 -9.50 -21.54
C PHE A 110 -13.66 -10.85 -20.87
N HIS A 111 -13.19 -11.04 -19.63
CA HIS A 111 -13.39 -12.32 -18.95
C HIS A 111 -14.70 -12.42 -18.15
N GLY A 112 -15.46 -11.32 -18.09
CA GLY A 112 -16.70 -11.19 -17.33
C GLY A 112 -16.48 -10.91 -15.83
N PRO A 113 -17.52 -10.43 -15.12
CA PRO A 113 -17.44 -10.16 -13.69
C PRO A 113 -17.07 -11.46 -12.94
N GLY A 114 -15.92 -11.44 -12.25
CA GLY A 114 -15.42 -12.59 -11.47
C GLY A 114 -14.21 -13.31 -12.07
N LYS A 115 -13.73 -12.93 -13.25
CA LYS A 115 -12.45 -13.39 -13.83
C LYS A 115 -11.43 -12.25 -13.98
N SER A 116 -11.44 -11.29 -13.05
CA SER A 116 -10.27 -10.42 -12.82
C SER A 116 -9.04 -11.32 -12.60
N LYS A 117 -7.85 -10.89 -13.06
CA LYS A 117 -6.53 -11.55 -12.88
C LYS A 117 -6.59 -12.57 -11.76
N LYS A 118 -6.24 -13.85 -12.00
CA LYS A 118 -6.05 -14.82 -10.90
C LYS A 118 -5.19 -14.15 -9.84
N ARG A 119 -5.82 -13.59 -8.81
CA ARG A 119 -5.10 -12.89 -7.75
C ARG A 119 -4.18 -13.94 -7.18
N ARG A 120 -2.91 -13.60 -7.02
CA ARG A 120 -1.96 -14.53 -6.45
C ARG A 120 -2.52 -14.94 -5.08
N ILE A 121 -2.95 -16.19 -4.97
CA ILE A 121 -3.40 -16.75 -3.71
C ILE A 121 -2.15 -16.94 -2.88
N LEU A 122 -2.11 -16.26 -1.75
CA LEU A 122 -1.00 -16.27 -0.82
C LEU A 122 -1.43 -17.07 0.41
N ASP A 123 -1.02 -18.34 0.47
CA ASP A 123 -1.18 -19.14 1.68
C ASP A 123 -0.02 -18.86 2.65
N ILE A 124 -0.01 -17.65 3.23
CA ILE A 124 0.97 -17.24 4.24
C ILE A 124 0.30 -16.57 5.45
N PRO A 125 0.91 -16.67 6.64
CA PRO A 125 0.34 -16.05 7.83
C PRO A 125 0.32 -14.52 7.78
N VAL A 126 -0.67 -13.94 8.46
CA VAL A 126 -0.78 -12.50 8.69
C VAL A 126 -0.76 -12.24 10.19
N VAL A 127 0.07 -11.30 10.62
CA VAL A 127 0.17 -10.88 12.01
C VAL A 127 -0.39 -9.47 12.15
N ILE A 128 -1.39 -9.30 13.00
CA ILE A 128 -1.98 -8.01 13.31
C ILE A 128 -1.53 -7.57 14.70
N MET A 129 -0.82 -6.46 14.76
CA MET A 129 -0.31 -5.87 16.00
C MET A 129 -1.42 -5.03 16.65
N ALA A 130 -2.01 -5.55 17.73
CA ALA A 130 -3.18 -4.98 18.41
C ALA A 130 -3.01 -4.78 19.92
N GLY A 131 -1.79 -4.94 20.47
CA GLY A 131 -1.49 -4.77 21.90
C GLY A 131 -1.37 -3.31 22.39
N GLY A 132 -1.58 -2.31 21.52
CA GLY A 132 -1.40 -0.90 21.87
C GLY A 132 -2.60 -0.26 22.60
N LYS A 133 -2.33 0.69 23.52
CA LYS A 133 -3.36 1.40 24.30
C LYS A 133 -4.31 2.30 23.50
N GLY A 134 -3.96 2.67 22.26
CA GLY A 134 -4.83 3.47 21.38
C GLY A 134 -5.13 4.89 21.88
N THR A 135 -4.17 5.55 22.53
CA THR A 135 -4.33 6.88 23.14
C THR A 135 -4.71 7.99 22.15
N ARG A 136 -4.32 7.87 20.88
CA ARG A 136 -4.67 8.82 19.80
C ARG A 136 -6.17 8.84 19.45
N LEU A 137 -6.93 7.85 19.91
CA LEU A 137 -8.38 7.75 19.73
C LEU A 137 -9.15 7.93 21.05
N ASP A 138 -8.51 8.48 22.10
CA ASP A 138 -9.22 8.92 23.29
C ASP A 138 -10.28 9.97 22.89
N PRO A 139 -11.52 9.90 23.41
CA PRO A 139 -11.99 9.04 24.50
C PRO A 139 -12.57 7.68 24.09
N PHE A 140 -12.72 7.36 22.79
CA PHE A 140 -13.37 6.12 22.34
C PHE A 140 -12.68 4.86 22.88
N THR A 141 -11.35 4.89 22.93
CA THR A 141 -10.52 3.78 23.40
C THR A 141 -10.60 3.53 24.91
N ARG A 142 -11.25 4.42 25.67
CA ARG A 142 -11.60 4.17 27.08
C ARG A 142 -12.66 3.10 27.23
N ILE A 143 -13.55 2.96 26.25
CA ILE A 143 -14.63 1.97 26.27
C ILE A 143 -14.20 0.77 25.42
N LEU A 144 -14.03 0.96 24.11
CA LEU A 144 -13.71 -0.12 23.17
C LEU A 144 -12.19 -0.28 23.00
N PRO A 145 -11.67 -1.51 22.86
CA PRO A 145 -10.28 -1.68 22.43
C PRO A 145 -10.13 -1.15 21.00
N LYS A 146 -8.96 -0.57 20.69
CA LYS A 146 -8.67 0.04 19.38
C LYS A 146 -9.03 -0.83 18.17
N PRO A 147 -8.74 -2.14 18.15
CA PRO A 147 -9.06 -2.98 17.00
C PRO A 147 -10.58 -3.13 16.75
N LEU A 148 -11.42 -2.92 17.78
CA LEU A 148 -12.88 -2.98 17.70
C LEU A 148 -13.55 -1.62 17.45
N ILE A 149 -12.78 -0.57 17.17
CA ILE A 149 -13.38 0.69 16.73
C ILE A 149 -14.18 0.40 15.45
N PRO A 150 -15.46 0.80 15.37
CA PRO A 150 -16.30 0.52 14.19
C PRO A 150 -15.78 1.23 12.95
N LEU A 151 -15.93 0.64 11.78
CA LEU A 151 -15.69 1.28 10.48
C LEU A 151 -16.80 0.84 9.52
N GLY A 152 -17.87 1.65 9.46
CA GLY A 152 -19.12 1.21 8.87
C GLY A 152 -19.80 0.17 9.76
N ASN A 153 -20.11 -1.01 9.21
CA ASN A 153 -20.81 -2.08 9.93
C ASN A 153 -19.88 -3.04 10.69
N ASP A 154 -18.59 -3.07 10.34
CA ASP A 154 -17.61 -3.99 10.88
C ASP A 154 -16.54 -3.24 11.70
N PRO A 155 -15.89 -3.86 12.70
CA PRO A 155 -14.74 -3.27 13.36
C PRO A 155 -13.53 -3.19 12.42
N VAL A 156 -12.67 -2.20 12.63
CA VAL A 156 -11.46 -1.96 11.83
C VAL A 156 -10.64 -3.23 11.63
N ILE A 157 -10.41 -4.03 12.69
CA ILE A 157 -9.59 -5.24 12.58
C ILE A 157 -10.20 -6.28 11.64
N LYS A 158 -11.53 -6.40 11.60
CA LYS A 158 -12.21 -7.29 10.65
C LYS A 158 -12.04 -6.78 9.23
N VAL A 159 -12.20 -5.46 9.00
CA VAL A 159 -11.97 -4.85 7.69
C VAL A 159 -10.54 -5.11 7.20
N ILE A 160 -9.54 -5.00 8.08
CA ILE A 160 -8.14 -5.32 7.76
C ILE A 160 -8.00 -6.79 7.37
N MET A 161 -8.52 -7.73 8.17
CA MET A 161 -8.44 -9.17 7.88
C MET A 161 -9.15 -9.52 6.57
N ASP A 162 -10.30 -8.91 6.29
CA ASP A 162 -11.06 -9.13 5.06
C ASP A 162 -10.28 -8.64 3.82
N GLU A 163 -9.47 -7.59 3.91
CA GLU A 163 -8.56 -7.21 2.81
C GLU A 163 -7.50 -8.28 2.53
N PHE A 164 -6.92 -8.90 3.56
CA PHE A 164 -5.99 -10.02 3.38
C PHE A 164 -6.67 -11.29 2.86
N HIS A 165 -7.88 -11.59 3.35
CA HIS A 165 -8.67 -12.75 2.94
C HIS A 165 -8.99 -12.75 1.43
N LYS A 166 -9.17 -11.56 0.81
CA LYS A 166 -9.32 -11.42 -0.66
C LYS A 166 -8.15 -11.98 -1.48
N PHE A 167 -6.99 -12.20 -0.85
CA PHE A 167 -5.80 -12.80 -1.44
C PHE A 167 -5.55 -14.23 -0.92
N GLY A 168 -6.53 -14.85 -0.26
CA GLY A 168 -6.47 -16.22 0.26
C GLY A 168 -5.61 -16.40 1.50
N MET A 169 -5.29 -15.31 2.21
CA MET A 169 -4.61 -15.37 3.49
C MET A 169 -5.62 -15.60 4.60
N ASP A 170 -5.66 -16.83 5.10
CA ASP A 170 -6.71 -17.28 6.02
C ASP A 170 -6.19 -17.61 7.42
N ASN A 171 -4.91 -17.39 7.71
CA ASN A 171 -4.32 -17.69 9.02
C ASN A 171 -3.78 -16.43 9.68
N PHE A 172 -4.54 -15.90 10.64
CA PHE A 172 -4.24 -14.66 11.35
C PHE A 172 -3.67 -14.93 12.73
N TYR A 173 -2.71 -14.10 13.13
CA TYR A 173 -2.19 -13.99 14.48
C TYR A 173 -2.43 -12.57 14.99
N ILE A 174 -3.17 -12.41 16.08
CA ILE A 174 -3.50 -11.09 16.62
C ILE A 174 -2.81 -10.93 17.96
N SER A 175 -1.93 -9.92 18.07
CA SER A 175 -1.33 -9.56 19.35
C SER A 175 -2.30 -8.72 20.16
N LEU A 176 -2.59 -9.13 21.40
CA LEU A 176 -3.56 -8.47 22.27
C LEU A 176 -2.93 -8.20 23.64
N ASN A 177 -3.34 -7.10 24.25
CA ASN A 177 -3.00 -6.74 25.61
C ASN A 177 -4.32 -6.39 26.35
N ASP A 178 -4.44 -5.18 26.90
CA ASP A 178 -5.61 -4.71 27.61
C ASP A 178 -6.91 -4.94 26.81
N LYS A 179 -7.96 -5.34 27.52
CA LYS A 179 -9.30 -5.66 26.97
C LYS A 179 -9.33 -6.80 25.93
N GLU A 180 -8.34 -7.70 25.90
CA GLU A 180 -8.29 -8.85 24.99
C GLU A 180 -9.59 -9.67 24.95
N LYS A 181 -10.26 -9.81 26.10
CA LYS A 181 -11.49 -10.60 26.23
C LYS A 181 -12.62 -10.06 25.36
N MET A 182 -12.71 -8.74 25.15
CA MET A 182 -13.72 -8.15 24.26
C MET A 182 -13.45 -8.52 22.80
N VAL A 183 -12.18 -8.48 22.38
CA VAL A 183 -11.78 -8.86 21.02
C VAL A 183 -12.06 -10.33 20.77
N MET A 184 -11.69 -11.20 21.72
CA MET A 184 -11.94 -12.64 21.62
C MET A 184 -13.44 -12.95 21.61
N ALA A 185 -14.23 -12.29 22.46
CA ALA A 185 -15.68 -12.48 22.51
C ALA A 185 -16.36 -12.06 21.21
N TYR A 186 -15.96 -10.92 20.62
CA TYR A 186 -16.46 -10.49 19.32
C TYR A 186 -16.27 -11.59 18.28
N PHE A 187 -15.05 -12.08 18.08
CA PHE A 187 -14.78 -13.09 17.03
C PHE A 187 -15.22 -14.52 17.36
N HIS A 188 -15.51 -14.83 18.61
CA HIS A 188 -16.06 -16.15 18.99
C HIS A 188 -17.45 -16.38 18.39
N ASP A 189 -18.27 -15.34 18.32
CA ASP A 189 -19.67 -15.44 17.90
C ASP A 189 -19.88 -15.21 16.39
N HIS A 190 -18.80 -15.06 15.61
CA HIS A 190 -18.87 -14.81 14.16
C HIS A 190 -18.35 -16.01 13.36
N GLU A 191 -19.12 -16.44 12.36
CA GLU A 191 -18.61 -17.34 11.34
C GLU A 191 -17.65 -16.58 10.41
N LEU A 192 -16.37 -16.94 10.47
CA LEU A 192 -15.31 -16.32 9.67
C LEU A 192 -14.81 -17.32 8.62
N GLY A 193 -14.47 -16.81 7.44
CA GLY A 193 -13.79 -17.59 6.40
C GLY A 193 -12.31 -17.87 6.69
N TYR A 194 -11.81 -17.52 7.88
CA TYR A 194 -10.40 -17.58 8.24
C TYR A 194 -10.19 -17.90 9.73
N LYS A 195 -9.02 -18.44 10.03
CA LYS A 195 -8.58 -18.83 11.37
C LYS A 195 -7.87 -17.68 12.08
N ILE A 196 -8.25 -17.46 13.34
CA ILE A 196 -7.61 -16.49 14.23
C ILE A 196 -6.87 -17.21 15.35
N ASN A 197 -5.60 -16.85 15.56
CA ASN A 197 -4.79 -17.25 16.70
C ASN A 197 -4.46 -16.00 17.52
N TYR A 198 -4.50 -16.11 18.85
CA TYR A 198 -4.24 -14.97 19.73
C TYR A 198 -2.86 -15.07 20.38
N ILE A 199 -2.13 -13.96 20.38
CA ILE A 199 -0.87 -13.78 21.11
C ILE A 199 -1.17 -12.81 22.24
N ARG A 200 -1.04 -13.27 23.48
CA ARG A 200 -1.27 -12.43 24.65
C ARG A 200 0.03 -11.76 25.07
N GLU A 201 -0.04 -10.45 25.25
CA GLU A 201 1.03 -9.63 25.80
C GLU A 201 0.62 -9.26 27.24
N ASP A 202 1.46 -9.56 28.23
CA ASP A 202 1.19 -9.13 29.63
C ASP A 202 1.32 -7.60 29.77
N GLU A 203 2.27 -7.01 29.04
CA GLU A 203 2.54 -5.57 28.96
C GLU A 203 2.72 -5.17 27.49
N PRO A 204 2.42 -3.93 27.07
CA PRO A 204 2.60 -3.51 25.68
C PRO A 204 4.06 -3.63 25.21
N LEU A 205 4.35 -4.56 24.29
CA LEU A 205 5.72 -4.86 23.82
C LEU A 205 6.16 -4.02 22.61
N GLY A 206 5.45 -2.93 22.31
CA GLY A 206 5.76 -2.07 21.17
C GLY A 206 5.23 -2.62 19.85
N THR A 207 5.71 -2.09 18.72
CA THR A 207 5.17 -2.43 17.39
C THR A 207 5.80 -3.68 16.76
N ALA A 208 6.82 -4.26 17.39
CA ALA A 208 7.48 -5.48 16.92
C ALA A 208 7.61 -6.56 18.01
N GLY A 209 7.62 -6.20 19.30
CA GLY A 209 7.99 -7.14 20.37
C GLY A 209 7.20 -8.45 20.38
N ALA A 210 5.88 -8.40 20.13
CA ALA A 210 5.05 -9.59 20.12
C ALA A 210 5.37 -10.58 18.98
N LEU A 211 6.08 -10.15 17.93
CA LEU A 211 6.54 -11.04 16.86
C LEU A 211 7.51 -12.10 17.38
N LYS A 212 8.18 -11.86 18.52
CA LYS A 212 9.05 -12.87 19.14
C LYS A 212 8.29 -14.13 19.55
N PHE A 213 7.01 -14.02 19.91
CA PHE A 213 6.16 -15.17 20.27
C PHE A 213 5.76 -16.06 19.08
N LEU A 214 6.11 -15.66 17.85
CA LEU A 214 5.92 -16.43 16.63
C LEU A 214 7.10 -17.35 16.31
N ASP A 215 8.20 -17.26 17.07
CA ASP A 215 9.36 -18.11 16.89
C ASP A 215 8.97 -19.60 16.92
N GLY A 216 9.41 -20.35 15.90
CA GLY A 216 9.02 -21.74 15.67
C GLY A 216 7.56 -21.99 15.20
N LYS A 217 6.64 -21.03 15.34
CA LYS A 217 5.24 -21.15 14.88
C LYS A 217 5.07 -20.75 13.42
N VAL A 218 5.76 -19.69 13.00
CA VAL A 218 5.73 -19.19 11.62
C VAL A 218 7.08 -19.49 10.97
N LYS A 219 7.07 -20.40 10.00
CA LYS A 219 8.31 -20.93 9.36
C LYS A 219 8.64 -20.29 8.02
N GLY A 220 7.69 -19.57 7.42
CA GLY A 220 7.86 -18.90 6.14
C GLY A 220 7.62 -17.40 6.27
N THR A 221 7.68 -16.71 5.14
CA THR A 221 7.36 -15.29 5.04
C THR A 221 5.96 -15.01 5.55
N PHE A 222 5.79 -13.90 6.25
CA PHE A 222 4.50 -13.51 6.82
C PHE A 222 4.31 -12.01 6.79
N PHE A 223 3.05 -11.59 6.67
CA PHE A 223 2.68 -10.19 6.77
C PHE A 223 2.65 -9.74 8.22
N VAL A 224 2.99 -8.48 8.45
CA VAL A 224 2.76 -7.78 9.71
C VAL A 224 2.02 -6.48 9.40
N SER A 225 0.93 -6.21 10.08
CA SER A 225 0.15 -4.98 9.93
C SER A 225 -0.26 -4.44 11.30
N ASN A 226 -0.28 -3.13 11.48
CA ASN A 226 -0.91 -2.56 12.66
C ASN A 226 -2.44 -2.67 12.57
N CYS A 227 -3.12 -2.75 13.71
CA CYS A 227 -4.59 -2.87 13.76
C CYS A 227 -5.38 -1.60 13.42
N ASP A 228 -4.74 -0.54 12.94
CA ASP A 228 -5.32 0.77 12.67
C ASP A 228 -5.04 1.29 11.27
N ILE A 229 -4.54 0.44 10.38
CA ILE A 229 -4.20 0.83 9.02
C ILE A 229 -4.82 -0.13 8.02
N ILE A 230 -5.44 0.43 6.98
CA ILE A 230 -5.93 -0.32 5.83
C ILE A 230 -5.09 0.10 4.64
N ILE A 231 -4.46 -0.86 3.97
CA ILE A 231 -3.67 -0.60 2.76
C ILE A 231 -4.30 -1.35 1.61
N ARG A 232 -4.82 -0.59 0.63
CA ARG A 232 -5.40 -1.12 -0.60
C ARG A 232 -4.33 -1.13 -1.69
N THR A 233 -3.68 -2.26 -1.84
CA THR A 233 -2.72 -2.52 -2.91
C THR A 233 -2.78 -3.99 -3.31
N ASP A 234 -2.08 -4.37 -4.38
CA ASP A 234 -1.96 -5.76 -4.79
C ASP A 234 -0.95 -6.48 -3.88
N TYR A 235 -1.45 -7.26 -2.92
CA TYR A 235 -0.60 -8.00 -1.98
C TYR A 235 0.24 -9.08 -2.67
N GLY A 236 -0.21 -9.60 -3.82
CA GLY A 236 0.57 -10.48 -4.68
C GLY A 236 1.79 -9.76 -5.25
N ALA A 237 1.60 -8.57 -5.81
CA ALA A 237 2.70 -7.74 -6.31
C ALA A 237 3.67 -7.33 -5.20
N PHE A 238 3.17 -7.06 -3.99
CA PHE A 238 4.01 -6.77 -2.83
C PHE A 238 4.84 -7.99 -2.40
N TYR A 239 4.24 -9.18 -2.36
CA TYR A 239 4.94 -10.43 -2.09
C TYR A 239 6.04 -10.71 -3.14
N ASP A 240 5.72 -10.53 -4.42
CA ASP A 240 6.66 -10.75 -5.52
C ASP A 240 7.84 -9.79 -5.46
N PHE A 241 7.57 -8.52 -5.16
CA PHE A 241 8.62 -7.53 -4.96
C PHE A 241 9.56 -7.92 -3.81
N HIS A 242 9.01 -8.37 -2.68
CA HIS A 242 9.79 -8.83 -1.54
C HIS A 242 10.70 -10.01 -1.90
N LYS A 243 10.13 -11.03 -2.55
CA LYS A 243 10.85 -12.25 -2.95
C LYS A 243 11.89 -12.02 -4.04
N ASN A 244 11.50 -11.37 -5.13
CA ASN A 244 12.40 -11.11 -6.26
C ASN A 244 13.54 -10.17 -5.86
N GLY A 245 13.29 -9.25 -4.93
CA GLY A 245 14.31 -8.37 -4.39
C GLY A 245 15.25 -9.04 -3.39
N GLY A 246 14.95 -10.25 -2.91
CA GLY A 246 15.72 -10.92 -1.86
C GLY A 246 15.73 -10.14 -0.55
N TYR A 247 14.64 -9.45 -0.23
CA TYR A 247 14.52 -8.65 0.99
C TYR A 247 14.23 -9.55 2.18
N ALA A 248 14.86 -9.29 3.32
CA ALA A 248 14.50 -9.96 4.58
C ALA A 248 13.30 -9.27 5.25
N LEU A 249 13.17 -7.96 5.04
CA LEU A 249 12.04 -7.15 5.47
C LEU A 249 11.70 -6.17 4.35
N THR A 250 10.43 -6.03 4.02
CA THR A 250 9.95 -4.96 3.15
C THR A 250 8.84 -4.21 3.87
N MET A 251 8.94 -2.88 3.91
CA MET A 251 7.89 -2.00 4.44
C MET A 251 7.10 -1.36 3.32
N VAL A 252 5.82 -1.10 3.55
CA VAL A 252 5.01 -0.26 2.66
C VAL A 252 5.28 1.21 3.00
N GLY A 253 5.66 1.99 1.99
CA GLY A 253 5.88 3.43 2.09
C GLY A 253 4.79 4.19 1.33
N SER A 254 3.99 5.00 2.02
CA SER A 254 3.02 5.86 1.34
C SER A 254 3.69 7.17 0.93
N MET A 255 3.51 7.56 -0.33
CA MET A 255 3.82 8.91 -0.75
C MET A 255 2.90 9.88 -0.01
N ARG A 256 3.47 10.90 0.63
CA ARG A 256 2.74 12.00 1.28
C ARG A 256 3.36 13.31 0.85
N GLN A 257 2.50 14.21 0.37
CA GLN A 257 2.90 15.56 0.03
C GLN A 257 2.68 16.48 1.21
N TYR A 258 3.71 17.23 1.60
CA TYR A 258 3.60 18.27 2.62
C TYR A 258 3.86 19.64 2.00
N THR A 259 2.89 20.55 2.15
CA THR A 259 3.04 21.95 1.76
C THR A 259 3.28 22.78 3.01
N ILE A 260 4.41 23.48 3.08
CA ILE A 260 4.62 24.47 4.13
C ILE A 260 3.84 25.72 3.73
N PRO A 261 2.90 26.24 4.52
CA PRO A 261 2.04 27.35 4.09
C PRO A 261 2.73 28.74 4.13
N TYR A 262 4.06 28.77 4.21
CA TYR A 262 4.91 29.94 4.40
C TYR A 262 6.17 29.87 3.52
N GLY A 263 6.87 30.99 3.40
CA GLY A 263 8.22 31.04 2.84
C GLY A 263 9.23 30.31 3.71
N VAL A 264 9.94 29.33 3.13
CA VAL A 264 11.08 28.65 3.76
C VAL A 264 12.37 29.35 3.36
N CYS A 265 13.08 29.85 4.37
CA CYS A 265 14.39 30.50 4.19
C CYS A 265 15.51 29.47 4.31
N GLU A 266 16.40 29.42 3.34
CA GLU A 266 17.68 28.71 3.44
C GLU A 266 18.77 29.71 3.82
N ALA A 267 19.46 29.50 4.93
CA ALA A 267 20.58 30.33 5.38
C ALA A 267 21.87 29.53 5.46
N ASP A 268 23.01 30.18 5.19
CA ASP A 268 24.32 29.57 5.38
C ASP A 268 24.72 29.50 6.87
N SER A 269 25.84 28.84 7.18
CA SER A 269 26.33 28.70 8.57
C SER A 269 26.71 30.02 9.24
N ARG A 270 26.73 31.14 8.51
CA ARG A 270 26.99 32.49 9.02
C ARG A 270 25.71 33.32 9.11
N GLY A 271 24.54 32.73 8.83
CA GLY A 271 23.25 33.41 8.89
C GLY A 271 22.93 34.27 7.68
N VAL A 272 23.66 34.13 6.56
CA VAL A 272 23.35 34.84 5.31
C VAL A 272 22.25 34.09 4.57
N LEU A 273 21.17 34.78 4.22
CA LEU A 273 20.06 34.24 3.43
C LEU A 273 20.55 33.87 2.01
N LYS A 274 20.35 32.61 1.61
CA LYS A 274 20.65 32.10 0.27
C LYS A 274 19.43 32.10 -0.64
N ALA A 275 18.30 31.62 -0.14
CA ALA A 275 17.09 31.45 -0.92
C ALA A 275 15.86 31.57 -0.02
N ILE A 276 14.75 32.03 -0.62
CA ILE A 276 13.41 31.91 -0.04
C ILE A 276 12.55 31.18 -1.05
N GLN A 277 11.94 30.09 -0.61
CA GLN A 277 10.95 29.37 -1.40
C GLN A 277 9.58 29.59 -0.77
N GLU A 278 8.67 30.24 -1.50
CA GLU A 278 7.30 30.43 -1.06
C GLU A 278 6.48 29.16 -1.25
N LYS A 279 5.73 28.80 -0.20
CA LYS A 279 4.84 27.64 -0.14
C LYS A 279 5.44 26.36 -0.74
N PRO A 280 6.65 25.95 -0.32
CA PRO A 280 7.32 24.81 -0.92
C PRO A 280 6.56 23.52 -0.63
N GLN A 281 6.62 22.61 -1.59
CA GLN A 281 6.04 21.28 -1.52
C GLN A 281 7.16 20.26 -1.43
N TYR A 282 7.08 19.38 -0.45
CA TYR A 282 8.02 18.28 -0.25
C TYR A 282 7.27 16.96 -0.29
N ASP A 283 7.86 15.98 -0.95
CA ASP A 283 7.34 14.62 -0.95
C ASP A 283 8.15 13.75 0.00
N PHE A 284 7.44 12.96 0.79
CA PHE A 284 8.03 12.00 1.70
C PHE A 284 7.41 10.63 1.50
N LEU A 285 8.24 9.59 1.63
CA LEU A 285 7.74 8.23 1.83
C LEU A 285 7.59 7.99 3.33
N VAL A 286 6.35 7.89 3.77
CA VAL A 286 5.99 7.67 5.16
C VAL A 286 5.76 6.18 5.38
N ASN A 287 6.37 5.62 6.43
CA ASN A 287 6.11 4.24 6.84
C ASN A 287 4.64 4.10 7.26
N THR A 288 3.91 3.23 6.58
CA THR A 288 2.47 3.04 6.81
C THR A 288 2.17 2.10 7.97
N GLY A 289 3.12 1.26 8.39
CA GLY A 289 2.89 0.24 9.42
C GLY A 289 2.46 -1.13 8.88
N MET A 290 2.60 -1.38 7.57
CA MET A 290 2.49 -2.71 6.98
C MET A 290 3.85 -3.19 6.46
N TYR A 291 4.12 -4.46 6.68
CA TYR A 291 5.40 -5.08 6.39
C TYR A 291 5.23 -6.51 5.92
N LEU A 292 6.23 -6.99 5.19
CA LEU A 292 6.42 -8.39 4.85
C LEU A 292 7.80 -8.83 5.35
N LEU A 293 7.82 -9.86 6.19
CA LEU A 293 9.02 -10.28 6.93
C LEU A 293 9.36 -11.73 6.63
N GLU A 294 10.66 -12.01 6.59
CA GLU A 294 11.19 -13.35 6.72
C GLU A 294 11.39 -13.72 8.21
N PRO A 295 11.25 -15.01 8.59
CA PRO A 295 11.41 -15.46 9.97
C PRO A 295 12.73 -15.04 10.64
N VAL A 296 13.81 -14.97 9.87
CA VAL A 296 15.14 -14.52 10.34
C VAL A 296 15.12 -13.12 10.94
N VAL A 297 14.21 -12.24 10.49
CA VAL A 297 14.08 -10.89 11.04
C VAL A 297 13.42 -10.93 12.41
N ALA A 298 12.37 -11.73 12.60
CA ALA A 298 11.72 -11.87 13.90
C ALA A 298 12.66 -12.44 14.98
N GLN A 299 13.65 -13.25 14.59
CA GLN A 299 14.68 -13.78 15.50
C GLN A 299 15.65 -12.73 16.04
N LEU A 300 15.71 -11.53 15.44
CA LEU A 300 16.53 -10.42 15.93
C LEU A 300 15.92 -9.71 17.14
N ILE A 301 14.66 -9.98 17.44
CA ILE A 301 13.92 -9.33 18.51
C ILE A 301 14.36 -9.91 19.86
N PRO A 302 14.77 -9.07 20.83
CA PRO A 302 15.15 -9.53 22.16
C PRO A 302 13.94 -10.11 22.92
N GLU A 303 14.20 -11.10 23.78
CA GLU A 303 13.17 -11.73 24.62
C GLU A 303 12.51 -10.72 25.57
N CYS A 304 11.19 -10.82 25.70
CA CYS A 304 10.36 -10.09 26.68
C CYS A 304 10.63 -8.58 26.78
N ALA A 305 10.99 -7.93 25.67
CA ALA A 305 11.35 -6.52 25.65
C ALA A 305 10.40 -5.72 24.76
N ARG A 306 10.12 -4.49 25.19
CA ARG A 306 9.45 -3.51 24.33
C ARG A 306 10.36 -3.19 23.15
N TYR A 307 9.88 -3.48 21.94
CA TYR A 307 10.65 -3.34 20.72
C TYR A 307 9.78 -2.81 19.58
N ASN A 308 10.29 -1.82 18.84
CA ASN A 308 9.54 -1.20 17.75
C ASN A 308 10.05 -1.66 16.38
N MET A 309 9.19 -1.57 15.37
CA MET A 309 9.54 -1.89 13.99
C MET A 309 10.73 -1.06 13.47
N THR A 310 10.86 0.20 13.89
CA THR A 310 12.00 1.05 13.52
C THR A 310 13.32 0.54 14.10
N ASP A 311 13.30 0.02 15.33
CA ASP A 311 14.47 -0.60 15.96
C ASP A 311 14.84 -1.89 15.23
N LEU A 312 13.84 -2.71 14.88
CA LEU A 312 14.01 -3.94 14.14
C LEU A 312 14.59 -3.72 12.73
N ILE A 313 14.09 -2.71 12.01
CA ILE A 313 14.61 -2.31 10.70
C ILE A 313 16.09 -1.93 10.80
N ARG A 314 16.44 -1.07 11.77
CA ARG A 314 17.85 -0.67 11.99
C ARG A 314 18.72 -1.88 12.32
N LYS A 315 18.24 -2.79 13.18
CA LYS A 315 18.97 -4.00 13.55
C LYS A 315 19.18 -4.94 12.37
N ALA A 316 18.16 -5.13 11.53
CA ALA A 316 18.26 -5.93 10.31
C ALA A 316 19.32 -5.34 9.35
N GLN A 317 19.29 -4.02 9.12
CA GLN A 317 20.27 -3.33 8.27
C GLN A 317 21.69 -3.46 8.83
N HIS A 318 21.88 -3.26 10.14
CA HIS A 318 23.19 -3.44 10.79
C HIS A 318 23.73 -4.87 10.68
N ASN A 319 22.85 -5.87 10.61
CA ASN A 319 23.22 -7.27 10.41
C ASN A 319 23.40 -7.64 8.92
N GLY A 320 23.41 -6.66 8.01
CA GLY A 320 23.59 -6.89 6.56
C GLY A 320 22.38 -7.46 5.85
N LEU A 321 21.21 -7.50 6.51
CA LEU A 321 19.97 -7.95 5.87
C LEU A 321 19.42 -6.86 4.96
N LYS A 322 18.93 -7.27 3.79
CA LYS A 322 18.37 -6.34 2.80
C LYS A 322 16.98 -5.90 3.23
N VAL A 323 16.78 -4.59 3.38
CA VAL A 323 15.49 -3.97 3.70
C VAL A 323 14.97 -3.23 2.48
N GLY A 324 13.73 -3.52 2.08
CA GLY A 324 13.07 -2.91 0.93
C GLY A 324 11.96 -1.95 1.32
N ILE A 325 11.59 -1.08 0.39
CA ILE A 325 10.41 -0.21 0.48
C ILE A 325 9.54 -0.50 -0.72
N PHE A 326 8.28 -0.84 -0.47
CA PHE A 326 7.24 -0.98 -1.49
C PHE A 326 6.40 0.31 -1.49
N PRO A 327 6.62 1.23 -2.45
CA PRO A 327 5.93 2.50 -2.43
C PRO A 327 4.50 2.35 -2.96
N VAL A 328 3.58 3.06 -2.32
CA VAL A 328 2.16 3.15 -2.68
C VAL A 328 1.74 4.61 -2.73
N SER A 329 0.64 4.88 -3.45
CA SER A 329 0.05 6.22 -3.47
C SER A 329 -0.58 6.58 -2.13
N GLU A 330 -0.87 7.87 -1.94
CA GLU A 330 -1.47 8.38 -0.71
C GLU A 330 -2.85 7.77 -0.45
N LYS A 331 -3.67 7.59 -1.50
CA LYS A 331 -5.02 7.05 -1.35
C LYS A 331 -5.07 5.56 -1.02
N SER A 332 -4.00 4.83 -1.32
CA SER A 332 -3.89 3.43 -0.94
C SER A 332 -3.77 3.23 0.57
N TRP A 333 -3.35 4.25 1.34
CA TRP A 333 -3.16 4.15 2.78
C TRP A 333 -4.24 4.92 3.55
N ILE A 334 -4.94 4.20 4.42
CA ILE A 334 -6.00 4.72 5.28
C ILE A 334 -5.58 4.48 6.75
N ASP A 335 -5.29 5.55 7.51
CA ASP A 335 -4.99 5.48 8.94
C ASP A 335 -6.23 5.85 9.76
N VAL A 336 -6.83 4.86 10.42
CA VAL A 336 -7.97 5.07 11.34
C VAL A 336 -7.52 5.29 12.79
N GLY A 337 -6.21 5.32 13.03
CA GLY A 337 -5.59 5.57 14.32
C GLY A 337 -5.61 7.03 14.77
N GLN A 338 -6.03 7.96 13.92
CA GLN A 338 -6.20 9.39 14.23
C GLN A 338 -7.67 9.81 14.14
N LEU A 339 -8.13 10.58 15.12
CA LEU A 339 -9.53 10.97 15.21
C LEU A 339 -10.01 11.83 14.03
N SER A 340 -9.15 12.71 13.52
CA SER A 340 -9.45 13.54 12.34
C SER A 340 -9.69 12.67 11.11
N GLU A 341 -8.75 11.77 10.80
CA GLU A 341 -8.83 10.87 9.65
C GLU A 341 -10.01 9.91 9.79
N TYR A 342 -10.21 9.32 10.98
CA TYR A 342 -11.36 8.47 11.27
C TYR A 342 -12.70 9.16 10.98
N LYS A 343 -12.87 10.42 11.42
CA LYS A 343 -14.09 11.20 11.15
C LYS A 343 -14.29 11.44 9.66
N GLU A 344 -13.23 11.77 8.93
CA GLU A 344 -13.32 11.95 7.48
C GLU A 344 -13.75 10.66 6.76
N ILE A 345 -13.21 9.52 7.18
CA ILE A 345 -13.55 8.22 6.58
C ILE A 345 -15.00 7.85 6.87
N ILE A 346 -15.46 8.00 8.11
CA ILE A 346 -16.86 7.74 8.48
C ILE A 346 -17.81 8.63 7.68
N ASN A 347 -17.50 9.92 7.51
CA ASN A 347 -18.32 10.82 6.70
C ASN A 347 -18.39 10.38 5.22
N LYS A 348 -17.33 9.78 4.67
CA LYS A 348 -17.31 9.24 3.30
C LYS A 348 -18.09 7.93 3.16
N LEU A 349 -18.16 7.13 4.21
CA LEU A 349 -18.92 5.87 4.24
C LEU A 349 -20.42 6.07 4.52
N SER A 350 -20.80 7.26 5.00
CA SER A 350 -22.17 7.59 5.41
C SER A 350 -22.95 8.25 4.27
N PHE A 351 -23.06 7.60 3.10
CA PHE A 351 -23.98 8.01 2.03
C PHE A 351 -24.48 6.82 1.21
#